data_AF-A0AAV0UIL6-F1
#
_entry.id   AF-A0AAV0UIL6-F1
#
_cell.length_a   1.000
_cell.length_b   1.000
_cell.length_c   1.000
_cell.angle_alpha   90.00
_cell.angle_beta   90.00
_cell.angle_gamma   90.00
#
_symmetry.space_group_name_H-M   'P 1'
#
loop_
_entity.id
_entity.type
_entity.pdbx_description
1 polymer ?
#
loop_
_entity_poly.entity_id
_entity_poly.type
_entity_poly.pdbx_seq_one_letter_code
_entity_poly.pdbx_strand_id
1 'polypeptide(L)'
;MIDAGILQQFPVTTTASSTMATTADVSSNNEKQELANLDTVLDAIARCATAPELALLYMKMTGSKKHVVKTNLMAAIRKVAKTQRRIDGSRIPVAQLMQEIWLESYPLAEKKSSDVMVLRMTPATQDLILRMHRLFYVVSTPPFNATSMVPPQLEDVGEEITGTEDKCVVGGANAAPVRKVEDKATVKWQMRSWEQFYTEIEKMESLDDLVLASRGCLQTFLKWMKAAAYSTSGIPIYFYKCNAGYHLVRVLHTAVGLYEKMRKYQIATLLLNELLAAPYLERKRGYWWDRLALNLEHLKCADQARDTCANALKDPHVLAADRIALERRLHRLQRREYDEQKYRVESLIDC
;
A
#
# COMPACT_ATOMS: atom_id res chain seq x y z
N MET A 1 -8.87 6.91 28.38
CA MET A 1 -8.28 6.82 27.03
C MET A 1 -7.08 5.86 26.99
N ILE A 2 -6.14 5.98 27.92
CA ILE A 2 -5.01 5.04 28.06
C ILE A 2 -5.52 3.67 28.53
N ASP A 3 -6.37 3.65 29.56
CA ASP A 3 -6.96 2.39 30.09
C ASP A 3 -7.92 1.71 29.10
N ALA A 4 -8.40 2.44 28.09
CA ALA A 4 -9.24 1.90 27.02
C ALA A 4 -8.42 1.27 25.88
N GLY A 5 -7.08 1.26 25.97
CA GLY A 5 -6.20 0.69 24.94
C GLY A 5 -6.08 1.51 23.65
N ILE A 6 -6.58 2.75 23.65
CA ILE A 6 -6.57 3.65 22.49
C ILE A 6 -5.18 4.30 22.32
N LEU A 7 -4.60 4.71 23.45
CA LEU A 7 -3.29 5.35 23.52
C LEU A 7 -2.35 4.47 24.34
N GLN A 8 -1.16 4.25 23.81
CA GLN A 8 -0.05 3.61 24.49
C GLN A 8 0.90 4.69 25.00
N GLN A 9 1.23 4.65 26.29
CA GLN A 9 2.29 5.49 26.84
C GLN A 9 3.64 5.04 26.31
N PHE A 10 4.55 6.01 26.16
CA PHE A 10 5.96 5.70 25.91
C PHE A 10 6.46 4.72 26.98
N PRO A 11 7.06 3.59 26.57
CA PRO A 11 7.46 2.54 27.50
C PRO A 11 8.62 3.03 28.37
N VAL A 12 8.30 3.72 29.46
CA VAL A 12 9.21 3.86 30.58
C VAL A 12 9.19 2.51 31.27
N THR A 13 10.33 1.85 31.38
CA THR A 13 10.47 0.63 32.19
C THR A 13 10.11 0.99 33.62
N THR A 14 8.84 0.86 33.98
CA THR A 14 8.41 0.85 35.37
C THR A 14 9.05 -0.38 35.97
N THR A 15 9.96 -0.16 36.89
CA THR A 15 10.47 -1.16 37.84
C THR A 15 9.29 -1.64 38.68
N ALA A 16 8.47 -2.54 38.15
CA ALA A 16 7.38 -3.19 38.85
C ALA A 16 7.74 -4.66 39.04
N SER A 17 8.25 -4.95 40.24
CA SER A 17 8.21 -6.21 40.98
C SER A 17 8.29 -7.50 40.15
N SER A 18 9.51 -7.99 39.93
CA SER A 18 9.75 -9.40 39.62
C SER A 18 9.56 -10.21 40.90
N THR A 19 8.36 -10.77 41.08
CA THR A 19 8.16 -11.90 41.98
C THR A 19 8.92 -13.09 41.40
N MET A 20 9.82 -13.66 42.20
CA MET A 20 10.67 -14.79 41.83
C MET A 20 9.84 -15.97 41.28
N ALA A 21 10.09 -16.34 40.03
CA ALA A 21 9.72 -17.65 39.49
C ALA A 21 10.95 -18.29 38.84
N THR A 22 11.21 -19.51 39.28
CA THR A 22 12.41 -20.31 39.03
C THR A 22 12.52 -20.88 37.60
N THR A 23 13.78 -21.13 37.22
CA THR A 23 14.32 -22.13 36.28
C THR A 23 14.28 -21.89 34.75
N ALA A 24 15.46 -21.48 34.25
CA ALA A 24 16.17 -21.80 33.00
C ALA A 24 15.50 -21.67 31.61
N ASP A 25 14.25 -22.11 31.40
CA ASP A 25 13.60 -22.02 30.07
C ASP A 25 13.01 -20.63 29.78
N VAL A 26 12.89 -19.79 30.81
CA VAL A 26 12.38 -18.42 30.74
C VAL A 26 13.40 -17.44 30.14
N SER A 27 14.70 -17.75 30.19
CA SER A 27 15.77 -16.78 29.87
C SER A 27 15.79 -16.38 28.40
N SER A 28 15.59 -17.33 27.48
CA SER A 28 15.67 -17.06 26.03
C SER A 28 14.44 -16.30 25.49
N ASN A 29 13.26 -16.57 26.04
CA ASN A 29 12.03 -15.86 25.69
C ASN A 29 12.04 -14.43 26.26
N ASN A 30 12.60 -14.25 27.45
CA ASN A 30 12.69 -12.94 28.08
C ASN A 30 13.65 -12.01 27.31
N GLU A 31 14.81 -12.50 26.86
CA GLU A 31 15.72 -11.70 26.03
C GLU A 31 15.12 -11.27 24.68
N LYS A 32 14.36 -12.16 24.03
CA LYS A 32 13.66 -11.82 22.78
C LYS A 32 12.59 -10.76 23.00
N GLN A 33 11.83 -10.88 24.09
CA GLN A 33 10.80 -9.90 24.46
C GLN A 33 11.41 -8.55 24.82
N GLU A 34 12.51 -8.53 25.57
CA GLU A 34 13.26 -7.31 25.88
C GLU A 34 13.82 -6.62 24.63
N LEU A 35 14.33 -7.40 23.67
CA LEU A 35 14.84 -6.86 22.41
C LEU A 35 13.73 -6.27 21.55
N ALA A 36 12.55 -6.92 21.49
CA ALA A 36 11.38 -6.39 20.79
C ALA A 36 10.84 -5.11 21.45
N ASN A 37 10.84 -5.06 22.79
CA ASN A 37 10.48 -3.86 23.54
C ASN A 37 11.49 -2.72 23.27
N LEU A 38 12.79 -3.03 23.23
CA LEU A 38 13.84 -2.05 22.90
C LEU A 38 13.69 -1.51 21.46
N ASP A 39 13.40 -2.37 20.49
CA ASP A 39 13.16 -1.92 19.11
C ASP A 39 11.93 -1.01 19.02
N THR A 40 10.87 -1.31 19.77
CA THR A 40 9.69 -0.46 19.87
C THR A 40 10.02 0.93 20.47
N VAL A 41 10.85 0.97 21.52
CA VAL A 41 11.34 2.22 22.13
C VAL A 41 12.14 3.03 21.11
N LEU A 42 13.11 2.40 20.44
CA LEU A 42 14.00 3.07 19.49
C LEU A 42 13.25 3.61 18.28
N ASP A 43 12.25 2.88 17.79
CA ASP A 43 11.38 3.35 16.69
C ASP A 43 10.50 4.52 17.11
N ALA A 44 9.98 4.52 18.36
CA ALA A 44 9.26 5.65 18.91
C ALA A 44 10.16 6.89 19.00
N ILE A 45 11.36 6.75 19.58
CA ILE A 45 12.36 7.83 19.69
C ILE A 45 12.72 8.38 18.31
N ALA A 46 12.96 7.52 17.32
CA ALA A 46 13.31 7.95 15.97
C ALA A 46 12.24 8.88 15.34
N ARG A 47 10.96 8.61 15.63
CA ARG A 47 9.82 9.36 15.10
C ARG A 47 9.59 10.68 15.84
N CYS A 48 9.68 10.70 17.18
CA CYS A 48 9.33 11.89 17.96
C CYS A 48 10.51 12.79 18.34
N ALA A 49 11.73 12.25 18.48
CA ALA A 49 12.85 13.05 18.99
C ALA A 49 13.46 13.96 17.92
N THR A 50 13.90 15.15 18.35
CA THR A 50 14.62 16.11 17.50
C THR A 50 16.10 15.74 17.36
N ALA A 51 16.81 16.28 16.35
CA ALA A 51 18.24 16.01 16.19
C ALA A 51 19.11 16.44 17.40
N PRO A 52 18.85 17.60 18.05
CA PRO A 52 19.53 17.99 19.30
C PRO A 52 19.26 17.02 20.45
N GLU A 53 18.01 16.59 20.63
CA GLU A 53 17.62 15.61 21.66
C GLU A 53 18.35 14.27 21.48
N LEU A 54 18.46 13.78 20.24
CA LEU A 54 19.22 12.58 19.94
C LEU A 54 20.72 12.75 20.19
N ALA A 55 21.27 13.96 20.02
CA ALA A 55 22.68 14.22 20.30
C ALA A 55 22.95 14.18 21.81
N LEU A 56 22.03 14.72 22.61
CA LEU A 56 22.05 14.60 24.07
C LEU A 56 21.91 13.15 24.52
N LEU A 57 21.02 12.38 23.90
CA LEU A 57 20.86 10.95 24.21
C LEU A 57 22.14 10.17 23.91
N TYR A 58 22.74 10.39 22.73
CA TYR A 58 24.01 9.76 22.38
C TYR A 58 25.13 10.14 23.34
N MET A 59 25.19 11.41 23.76
CA MET A 59 26.13 11.90 24.76
C MET A 59 25.91 11.24 26.12
N LYS A 60 24.67 11.13 26.62
CA LYS A 60 24.35 10.43 27.87
C LYS A 60 24.72 8.94 27.82
N MET A 61 24.61 8.30 26.66
CA MET A 61 24.92 6.87 26.48
C MET A 61 26.41 6.56 26.34
N THR A 62 27.19 7.44 25.69
CA THR A 62 28.58 7.15 25.30
C THR A 62 29.62 8.08 25.92
N GLY A 63 29.21 9.16 26.57
CA GLY A 63 30.08 10.25 27.04
C GLY A 63 30.68 11.11 25.93
N SER A 64 30.44 10.78 24.66
CA SER A 64 31.02 11.47 23.51
C SER A 64 30.00 12.36 22.81
N LYS A 65 30.40 13.59 22.48
CA LYS A 65 29.58 14.49 21.65
C LYS A 65 29.73 14.11 20.19
N LYS A 66 28.60 13.92 19.51
CA LYS A 66 28.57 13.67 18.07
C LYS A 66 27.49 14.54 17.44
N HIS A 67 27.90 15.50 16.60
CA HIS A 67 26.98 16.30 15.80
C HIS A 67 26.92 15.72 14.39
N VAL A 68 25.86 14.96 14.11
CA VAL A 68 25.61 14.35 12.80
C VAL A 68 24.13 14.50 12.47
N VAL A 69 23.81 14.35 11.19
CA VAL A 69 22.45 14.20 10.68
C VAL A 69 21.65 13.15 11.48
N LYS A 70 20.37 13.46 11.77
CA LYS A 70 19.44 12.67 12.58
C LYS A 70 19.45 11.17 12.27
N THR A 71 19.49 10.79 11.00
CA THR A 71 19.49 9.39 10.53
C THR A 71 20.74 8.63 10.98
N ASN A 72 21.92 9.21 10.77
CA ASN A 72 23.20 8.64 11.18
C ASN A 72 23.33 8.55 12.70
N LEU A 73 22.79 9.54 13.41
CA LEU A 73 22.77 9.58 14.86
C LEU A 73 21.86 8.50 15.44
N MET A 74 20.66 8.32 14.87
CA MET A 74 19.75 7.26 15.26
C MET A 74 20.32 5.86 14.98
N ALA A 75 21.01 5.67 13.84
CA ALA A 75 21.70 4.43 13.54
C ALA A 75 22.82 4.13 14.57
N ALA A 76 23.57 5.16 14.98
CA ALA A 76 24.58 5.03 16.02
C ALA A 76 23.96 4.68 17.40
N ILE A 77 22.87 5.34 17.78
CA ILE A 77 22.12 5.04 19.02
C ILE A 77 21.59 3.60 18.98
N ARG A 78 20.99 3.16 17.86
CA ARG A 78 20.50 1.77 17.71
C ARG A 78 21.64 0.76 17.86
N LYS A 79 22.81 1.04 17.28
CA LYS A 79 23.99 0.19 17.44
C LYS A 79 24.39 0.11 18.91
N VAL A 80 24.61 1.25 19.56
CA VAL A 80 25.04 1.32 20.97
C VAL A 80 24.04 0.63 21.89
N ALA A 81 22.75 0.93 21.77
CA ALA A 81 21.69 0.35 22.60
C ALA A 81 21.58 -1.18 22.48
N LYS A 82 21.88 -1.73 21.29
CA LYS A 82 21.85 -3.18 21.04
C LYS A 82 23.13 -3.89 21.47
N THR A 83 24.29 -3.25 21.34
CA THR A 83 25.60 -3.89 21.57
C THR A 83 26.17 -3.67 22.97
N GLN A 84 25.93 -2.51 23.57
CA GLN A 84 26.52 -2.15 24.86
C GLN A 84 25.59 -2.52 26.02
N ARG A 85 26.20 -2.97 27.12
CA ARG A 85 25.55 -3.28 28.39
C ARG A 85 26.19 -2.48 29.51
N ARG A 86 25.45 -2.27 30.59
CA ARG A 86 25.95 -1.68 31.83
C ARG A 86 26.85 -2.68 32.55
N ILE A 87 27.58 -2.21 33.56
CA ILE A 87 28.54 -3.01 34.34
C ILE A 87 27.83 -4.15 35.10
N ASP A 88 26.57 -3.96 35.45
CA ASP A 88 25.68 -4.97 36.06
C ASP A 88 25.12 -5.99 35.04
N GLY A 89 25.51 -5.89 33.76
CA GLY A 89 25.02 -6.74 32.67
C GLY A 89 23.64 -6.32 32.11
N SER A 90 22.96 -5.34 32.71
CA SER A 90 21.67 -4.86 32.23
C SER A 90 21.80 -4.02 30.96
N ARG A 91 20.69 -3.88 30.21
CA ARG A 91 20.66 -3.02 29.02
C ARG A 91 20.66 -1.54 29.41
N ILE A 92 21.15 -0.70 28.51
CA ILE A 92 21.07 0.75 28.69
C ILE A 92 19.60 1.17 28.75
N PRO A 93 19.14 1.92 29.77
CA PRO A 93 17.74 2.32 29.92
C PRO A 93 17.41 3.50 29.00
N VAL A 94 17.45 3.26 27.68
CA VAL A 94 17.29 4.31 26.66
C VAL A 94 16.00 5.11 26.84
N ALA A 95 14.91 4.44 27.20
CA ALA A 95 13.63 5.10 27.45
C ALA A 95 13.68 6.09 28.62
N GLN A 96 14.33 5.72 29.74
CA GLN A 96 14.47 6.59 30.90
C GLN A 96 15.36 7.80 30.57
N LEU A 97 16.49 7.57 29.91
CA LEU A 97 17.39 8.65 29.47
C LEU A 97 16.69 9.63 28.53
N MET A 98 15.85 9.14 27.62
CA MET A 98 15.08 9.99 26.72
C MET A 98 14.03 10.81 27.46
N GLN A 99 13.33 10.19 28.41
CA GLN A 99 12.34 10.89 29.25
C GLN A 99 12.98 12.02 30.07
N GLU A 100 14.17 11.79 30.62
CA GLU A 100 14.95 12.84 31.29
C GLU A 100 15.29 13.99 30.35
N ILE A 101 15.73 13.71 29.12
CA ILE A 101 16.07 14.74 28.13
C ILE A 101 14.85 15.58 27.77
N TRP A 102 13.68 14.96 27.57
CA TRP A 102 12.45 15.70 27.31
C TRP A 102 12.02 16.55 28.51
N LEU A 103 12.17 16.04 29.74
CA LEU A 103 11.88 16.79 30.96
C LEU A 103 12.82 17.99 31.13
N GLU A 104 14.12 17.81 30.89
CA GLU A 104 15.13 18.87 30.92
C GLU A 104 14.82 19.96 29.88
N SER A 105 14.42 19.56 28.66
CA SER A 105 14.16 20.46 27.52
C SER A 105 12.87 21.27 27.65
N TYR A 106 11.94 20.86 28.52
CA TYR A 106 10.67 21.55 28.74
C TYR A 106 10.87 22.88 29.50
N PRO A 107 10.19 24.01 29.23
CA PRO A 107 10.56 25.30 29.83
C PRO A 107 9.88 25.68 31.17
N LEU A 108 9.13 24.78 31.82
CA LEU A 108 8.38 25.12 33.06
C LEU A 108 9.24 25.07 34.34
N ALA A 109 8.97 25.93 35.33
CA ALA A 109 9.50 25.81 36.69
C ALA A 109 8.72 24.73 37.48
N GLU A 110 9.38 24.02 38.41
CA GLU A 110 8.78 22.95 39.24
C GLU A 110 8.21 21.74 38.47
N LYS A 111 8.92 21.30 37.43
CA LYS A 111 8.49 20.17 36.58
C LYS A 111 8.43 18.85 37.34
N LYS A 112 7.36 18.11 37.13
CA LYS A 112 7.22 16.70 37.54
C LYS A 112 7.38 15.79 36.33
N SER A 113 7.79 14.55 36.56
CA SER A 113 7.91 13.53 35.49
C SER A 113 6.57 13.29 34.76
N SER A 114 5.44 13.53 35.44
CA SER A 114 4.09 13.48 34.87
C SER A 114 3.79 14.54 33.81
N ASP A 115 4.57 15.63 33.77
CA ASP A 115 4.25 16.80 32.95
C ASP A 115 4.68 16.62 31.49
N VAL A 116 5.55 15.64 31.24
CA VAL A 116 6.02 15.29 29.89
C VAL A 116 5.53 13.88 29.56
N MET A 117 4.58 13.81 28.63
CA MET A 117 4.02 12.55 28.17
C MET A 117 4.22 12.39 26.67
N VAL A 118 4.85 11.28 26.29
CA VAL A 118 4.86 10.83 24.90
C VAL A 118 3.83 9.72 24.75
N LEU A 119 2.87 9.95 23.86
CA LEU A 119 1.76 9.04 23.59
C LEU A 119 1.82 8.56 22.14
N ARG A 120 1.60 7.26 21.94
CA ARG A 120 1.42 6.65 20.62
C ARG A 120 -0.01 6.13 20.52
N MET A 121 -0.73 6.51 19.46
CA MET A 121 -1.98 5.84 19.13
C MET A 121 -1.71 4.40 18.69
N THR A 122 -2.47 3.44 19.21
CA THR A 122 -2.23 2.04 18.86
C THR A 122 -2.48 1.79 17.36
N PRO A 123 -1.73 0.87 16.71
CA PRO A 123 -1.94 0.58 15.29
C PRO A 123 -3.39 0.16 14.97
N ALA A 124 -4.05 -0.55 15.88
CA ALA A 124 -5.43 -0.97 15.72
C ALA A 124 -6.41 0.22 15.72
N THR A 125 -6.23 1.17 16.64
CA THR A 125 -7.03 2.40 16.68
C THR A 125 -6.77 3.26 15.46
N GLN A 126 -5.51 3.43 15.07
CA GLN A 126 -5.14 4.18 13.87
C GLN A 126 -5.79 3.58 12.61
N ASP A 127 -5.72 2.25 12.46
CA ASP A 127 -6.33 1.52 11.36
C ASP A 127 -7.85 1.69 11.34
N LEU A 128 -8.52 1.60 12.50
CA LEU A 128 -9.95 1.83 12.63
C LEU A 128 -10.33 3.24 12.19
N ILE A 129 -9.64 4.27 12.67
CA ILE A 129 -9.90 5.67 12.31
C ILE A 129 -9.68 5.90 10.81
N LEU A 130 -8.61 5.33 10.24
CA LEU A 130 -8.35 5.41 8.80
C LEU A 130 -9.44 4.71 7.97
N ARG A 131 -9.96 3.58 8.45
CA ARG A 131 -11.09 2.89 7.81
C ARG A 131 -12.37 3.73 7.90
N MET A 132 -12.67 4.33 9.05
CA MET A 132 -13.81 5.23 9.23
C MET A 132 -13.71 6.46 8.31
N HIS A 133 -12.53 7.10 8.29
CA HIS A 133 -12.25 8.24 7.42
C HIS A 133 -12.49 7.89 5.93
N ARG A 134 -12.03 6.71 5.48
CA ARG A 134 -12.25 6.29 4.08
C ARG A 134 -13.70 5.94 3.78
N LEU A 135 -14.44 5.38 4.73
CA LEU A 135 -15.87 5.15 4.59
C LEU A 135 -16.64 6.47 4.48
N PHE A 136 -16.20 7.49 5.21
CA PHE A 136 -16.78 8.84 5.10
C PHE A 136 -16.46 9.49 3.75
N TYR A 137 -15.23 9.34 3.26
CA TYR A 137 -14.77 9.96 2.01
C TYR A 137 -14.67 8.98 0.83
N VAL A 138 -15.53 7.97 0.74
CA VAL A 138 -15.54 6.99 -0.38
C VAL A 138 -15.64 7.68 -1.75
N VAL A 139 -16.41 8.77 -1.81
CA VAL A 139 -16.63 9.55 -3.04
C VAL A 139 -15.63 10.69 -3.17
N SER A 140 -15.19 11.27 -2.05
CA SER A 140 -14.39 12.51 -2.00
C SER A 140 -12.89 12.31 -1.82
N THR A 141 -12.40 11.08 -1.61
CA THR A 141 -10.97 10.80 -1.67
C THR A 141 -10.54 10.65 -3.14
N PRO A 142 -9.90 11.66 -3.77
CA PRO A 142 -9.21 11.42 -5.02
C PRO A 142 -8.16 10.32 -4.80
N PRO A 143 -7.81 9.54 -5.84
CA PRO A 143 -6.64 8.66 -5.74
C PRO A 143 -5.45 9.50 -5.27
N PHE A 144 -4.77 9.02 -4.23
CA PHE A 144 -3.58 9.61 -3.60
C PHE A 144 -2.83 10.58 -4.55
N ASN A 145 -3.07 11.88 -4.37
CA ASN A 145 -2.29 12.93 -5.02
C ASN A 145 -1.39 13.50 -3.93
N ALA A 146 -0.09 13.69 -4.20
CA ALA A 146 0.87 14.15 -3.19
C ALA A 146 0.52 15.54 -2.59
N THR A 147 -0.34 16.31 -3.25
CA THR A 147 -0.95 17.57 -2.79
C THR A 147 -2.12 17.39 -1.82
N SER A 148 -2.63 16.18 -1.61
CA SER A 148 -3.75 15.87 -0.70
C SER A 148 -3.33 15.82 0.79
N MET A 149 -2.11 16.22 1.13
CA MET A 149 -1.66 16.39 2.53
C MET A 149 -2.09 17.73 3.14
N VAL A 150 -2.75 18.60 2.38
CA VAL A 150 -3.42 19.77 2.96
C VAL A 150 -4.77 19.26 3.49
N PRO A 151 -4.96 19.12 4.83
CA PRO A 151 -6.31 18.97 5.34
C PRO A 151 -7.13 20.16 4.83
N PRO A 152 -8.41 20.00 4.47
CA PRO A 152 -9.27 21.17 4.37
C PRO A 152 -9.06 21.97 5.67
N GLN A 153 -8.86 23.28 5.54
CA GLN A 153 -8.74 24.13 6.72
C GLN A 153 -9.94 23.80 7.61
N LEU A 154 -9.70 23.74 8.92
CA LEU A 154 -10.75 23.63 9.94
C LEU A 154 -11.62 24.90 9.87
N GLU A 155 -12.36 25.05 8.79
CA GLU A 155 -13.57 25.84 8.77
C GLU A 155 -14.64 24.95 9.40
N ASP A 156 -15.39 25.59 10.27
CA ASP A 156 -16.37 25.05 11.18
C ASP A 156 -17.22 23.94 10.53
N VAL A 157 -16.95 22.68 10.89
CA VAL A 157 -17.73 21.50 10.43
C VAL A 157 -19.20 21.59 10.90
N GLY A 158 -19.54 22.60 11.71
CA GLY A 158 -20.90 22.93 12.10
C GLY A 158 -21.78 23.57 11.02
N GLU A 159 -21.23 24.14 9.94
CA GLU A 159 -22.00 24.96 8.99
C GLU A 159 -21.70 24.70 7.50
N GLU A 160 -21.43 23.45 7.11
CA GLU A 160 -21.57 23.09 5.69
C GLU A 160 -23.01 22.67 5.42
N ILE A 161 -23.81 23.58 4.85
CA ILE A 161 -25.16 23.30 4.36
C ILE A 161 -25.03 22.31 3.19
N THR A 162 -24.92 21.03 3.52
CA THR A 162 -25.14 19.96 2.55
C THR A 162 -26.59 20.07 2.08
N GLY A 163 -26.78 20.22 0.77
CA GLY A 163 -28.12 20.30 0.19
C GLY A 163 -28.97 19.14 0.72
N THR A 164 -30.23 19.43 1.04
CA THR A 164 -31.22 18.44 1.46
C THR A 164 -31.43 17.43 0.34
N GLU A 165 -30.55 16.43 0.26
CA GLU A 165 -30.74 15.22 -0.50
C GLU A 165 -31.53 14.26 0.40
N ASP A 166 -32.74 13.92 -0.04
CA ASP A 166 -33.55 12.88 0.58
C ASP A 166 -32.70 11.61 0.71
N LYS A 167 -32.50 11.15 1.95
CA LYS A 167 -31.88 9.87 2.24
C LYS A 167 -32.77 8.74 1.74
N CYS A 168 -32.67 8.41 0.46
CA CYS A 168 -33.12 7.11 -0.04
C CYS A 168 -32.14 6.04 0.45
N VAL A 169 -32.43 5.48 1.62
CA VAL A 169 -31.90 4.17 2.02
C VAL A 169 -32.49 3.16 1.04
N VAL A 170 -31.71 2.76 0.04
CA VAL A 170 -32.07 1.63 -0.81
C VAL A 170 -32.08 0.39 0.08
N GLY A 171 -33.29 -0.08 0.37
CA GLY A 171 -33.54 -1.27 1.17
C GLY A 171 -32.96 -2.54 0.52
N GLY A 172 -32.43 -3.40 1.38
CA GLY A 172 -32.44 -4.86 1.20
C GLY A 172 -31.64 -5.43 0.03
N ALA A 173 -30.32 -5.46 0.14
CA ALA A 173 -29.53 -6.54 -0.45
C ALA A 173 -28.99 -7.41 0.69
N ASN A 174 -29.44 -8.66 0.72
CA ASN A 174 -29.33 -9.58 1.84
C ASN A 174 -27.90 -9.73 2.40
N ALA A 175 -27.88 -9.90 3.72
CA ALA A 175 -26.72 -10.27 4.52
C ALA A 175 -25.94 -11.46 3.91
N ALA A 176 -24.62 -11.32 3.90
CA ALA A 176 -23.69 -12.39 3.52
C ALA A 176 -23.97 -13.68 4.32
N PRO A 177 -23.87 -14.87 3.71
CA PRO A 177 -24.17 -16.10 4.41
C PRO A 177 -23.13 -16.41 5.48
N VAL A 178 -23.67 -16.94 6.57
CA VAL A 178 -23.06 -17.51 7.77
C VAL A 178 -21.73 -18.23 7.54
N ARG A 179 -20.76 -17.94 8.42
CA ARG A 179 -19.45 -18.58 8.57
C ARG A 179 -19.54 -20.10 8.46
N LYS A 180 -18.95 -20.68 7.40
CA LYS A 180 -18.50 -22.07 7.39
C LYS A 180 -17.00 -22.10 7.63
N VAL A 181 -16.61 -23.07 8.47
CA VAL A 181 -15.27 -23.37 9.01
C VAL A 181 -14.16 -23.05 8.00
N GLU A 182 -13.30 -22.10 8.37
CA GLU A 182 -12.13 -21.67 7.58
C GLU A 182 -11.09 -22.79 7.50
N ASP A 183 -10.85 -23.27 6.28
CA ASP A 183 -9.62 -23.97 5.94
C ASP A 183 -8.45 -22.99 6.12
N LYS A 184 -7.54 -23.32 7.04
CA LYS A 184 -6.46 -22.43 7.52
C LYS A 184 -5.46 -21.95 6.45
N ALA A 185 -5.56 -22.44 5.21
CA ALA A 185 -4.57 -22.21 4.16
C ALA A 185 -5.01 -21.29 3.02
N THR A 186 -6.30 -20.97 2.85
CA THR A 186 -6.79 -20.47 1.54
C THR A 186 -7.19 -19.00 1.42
N VAL A 187 -7.21 -18.18 2.49
CA VAL A 187 -7.67 -16.78 2.34
C VAL A 187 -6.89 -15.81 3.23
N LYS A 188 -5.64 -15.46 2.85
CA LYS A 188 -4.93 -14.31 3.44
C LYS A 188 -4.59 -13.24 2.39
N TRP A 189 -5.49 -13.01 1.44
CA TRP A 189 -5.37 -11.85 0.54
C TRP A 189 -5.70 -10.53 1.26
N GLN A 190 -6.48 -10.60 2.34
CA GLN A 190 -6.88 -9.43 3.11
C GLN A 190 -5.73 -8.95 3.98
N MET A 191 -5.27 -7.72 3.74
CA MET A 191 -4.37 -7.02 4.65
C MET A 191 -5.08 -6.76 5.97
N ARG A 192 -4.43 -7.11 7.08
CA ARG A 192 -5.02 -6.98 8.42
C ARG A 192 -4.88 -5.56 9.00
N SER A 193 -3.91 -4.79 8.51
CA SER A 193 -3.69 -3.39 8.89
C SER A 193 -2.90 -2.61 7.83
N TRP A 194 -2.97 -1.29 7.90
CA TRP A 194 -2.10 -0.38 7.11
C TRP A 194 -0.61 -0.51 7.42
N GLU A 195 -0.25 -0.83 8.65
CA GLU A 195 1.15 -1.09 9.01
C GLU A 195 1.71 -2.26 8.19
N GLN A 196 0.93 -3.33 8.03
CA GLN A 196 1.29 -4.45 7.17
C GLN A 196 1.47 -4.02 5.71
N PHE A 197 0.59 -3.15 5.18
CA PHE A 197 0.74 -2.62 3.82
C PHE A 197 2.06 -1.89 3.62
N TYR A 198 2.40 -0.95 4.50
CA TYR A 198 3.65 -0.19 4.39
C TYR A 198 4.88 -1.08 4.58
N THR A 199 4.85 -2.02 5.51
CA THR A 199 5.93 -2.99 5.70
C THR A 199 6.14 -3.87 4.47
N GLU A 200 5.06 -4.32 3.80
CA GLU A 200 5.21 -5.09 2.56
C GLU A 200 5.71 -4.22 1.40
N ILE A 201 5.28 -2.96 1.31
CA ILE A 201 5.81 -2.02 0.31
C ILE A 201 7.28 -1.72 0.53
N GLU A 202 7.73 -1.54 1.78
CA GLU A 202 9.14 -1.29 2.11
C GLU A 202 10.06 -2.46 1.71
N LYS A 203 9.53 -3.68 1.61
CA LYS A 203 10.27 -4.85 1.13
C LYS A 203 10.38 -4.91 -0.39
N MET A 204 9.60 -4.12 -1.14
CA MET A 204 9.62 -4.15 -2.60
C MET A 204 10.80 -3.32 -3.10
N GLU A 205 11.77 -3.98 -3.75
CA GLU A 205 12.98 -3.33 -4.25
C GLU A 205 12.79 -2.79 -5.67
N SER A 206 11.80 -3.30 -6.41
CA SER A 206 11.57 -2.96 -7.80
C SER A 206 10.09 -2.79 -8.17
N LEU A 207 9.86 -2.14 -9.32
CA LEU A 207 8.53 -2.11 -9.96
C LEU A 207 8.02 -3.52 -10.26
N ASP A 208 8.92 -4.43 -10.65
CA ASP A 208 8.57 -5.80 -11.01
C ASP A 208 7.99 -6.55 -9.78
N ASP A 209 8.53 -6.32 -8.58
CA ASP A 209 8.02 -6.90 -7.33
C ASP A 209 6.61 -6.39 -6.99
N LEU A 210 6.39 -5.07 -7.11
CA LEU A 210 5.08 -4.47 -6.88
C LEU A 210 4.03 -5.01 -7.87
N VAL A 211 4.41 -5.14 -9.14
CA VAL A 211 3.52 -5.67 -10.19
C VAL A 211 3.22 -7.14 -9.95
N LEU A 212 4.23 -7.94 -9.60
CA LEU A 212 4.04 -9.35 -9.27
C LEU A 212 3.11 -9.55 -8.08
N ALA A 213 3.34 -8.79 -6.99
CA ALA A 213 2.47 -8.81 -5.82
C ALA A 213 1.03 -8.39 -6.17
N SER A 214 0.88 -7.31 -6.95
CA SER A 214 -0.44 -6.80 -7.38
C SER A 214 -1.20 -7.81 -8.25
N ARG A 215 -0.51 -8.49 -9.18
CA ARG A 215 -1.08 -9.58 -9.98
C ARG A 215 -1.52 -10.74 -9.10
N GLY A 216 -0.68 -11.16 -8.15
CA GLY A 216 -1.00 -12.21 -7.19
C GLY A 216 -2.25 -11.88 -6.35
N CYS A 217 -2.35 -10.64 -5.86
CA CYS A 217 -3.52 -10.14 -5.15
C CYS A 217 -4.76 -10.17 -6.04
N LEU A 218 -4.68 -9.68 -7.29
CA LEU A 218 -5.81 -9.68 -8.22
C LEU A 218 -6.30 -11.09 -8.51
N GLN A 219 -5.41 -12.02 -8.85
CA GLN A 219 -5.77 -13.41 -9.13
C GLN A 219 -6.42 -14.10 -7.93
N THR A 220 -5.87 -13.88 -6.73
CA THR A 220 -6.43 -14.44 -5.50
C THR A 220 -7.80 -13.83 -5.20
N PHE A 221 -7.96 -12.53 -5.39
CA PHE A 221 -9.23 -11.83 -5.20
C PHE A 221 -10.31 -12.32 -6.19
N LEU A 222 -9.97 -12.48 -7.48
CA LEU A 222 -10.89 -13.02 -8.49
C LEU A 222 -11.31 -14.46 -8.16
N LYS A 223 -10.36 -15.32 -7.73
CA LYS A 223 -10.66 -16.68 -7.26
C LYS A 223 -11.61 -16.66 -6.06
N TRP A 224 -11.37 -15.78 -5.09
CA TRP A 224 -12.22 -15.61 -3.93
C TRP A 224 -13.63 -15.14 -4.33
N MET A 225 -13.77 -14.14 -5.20
CA MET A 225 -15.09 -13.69 -5.66
C MET A 225 -15.87 -14.81 -6.34
N LYS A 226 -15.20 -15.60 -7.20
CA LYS A 226 -15.80 -16.75 -7.87
C LYS A 226 -16.26 -17.81 -6.86
N ALA A 227 -15.43 -18.12 -5.86
CA ALA A 227 -15.76 -19.08 -4.81
C ALA A 227 -16.90 -18.59 -3.91
N ALA A 228 -16.95 -17.29 -3.62
CA ALA A 228 -17.99 -16.65 -2.82
C ALA A 228 -19.31 -16.42 -3.59
N ALA A 229 -19.38 -16.79 -4.87
CA ALA A 229 -20.48 -16.45 -5.78
C ALA A 229 -20.83 -14.95 -5.76
N TYR A 230 -19.83 -14.10 -5.51
CA TYR A 230 -19.99 -12.66 -5.47
C TYR A 230 -20.09 -12.13 -6.90
N SER A 231 -21.27 -11.64 -7.28
CA SER A 231 -21.46 -11.01 -8.59
C SER A 231 -21.36 -9.49 -8.49
N THR A 232 -20.65 -8.90 -9.45
CA THR A 232 -20.66 -7.45 -9.66
C THR A 232 -21.83 -7.00 -10.54
N SER A 233 -22.63 -7.93 -11.07
CA SER A 233 -23.81 -7.62 -11.89
C SER A 233 -24.84 -6.83 -11.09
N GLY A 234 -25.23 -5.66 -11.59
CA GLY A 234 -26.22 -4.80 -10.95
C GLY A 234 -25.67 -3.86 -9.87
N ILE A 235 -24.36 -3.91 -9.58
CA ILE A 235 -23.72 -2.88 -8.75
C ILE A 235 -23.59 -1.61 -9.60
N PRO A 236 -24.16 -0.48 -9.18
CA PRO A 236 -24.00 0.77 -9.91
C PRO A 236 -22.54 1.18 -10.07
N ILE A 237 -22.18 1.71 -11.23
CA ILE A 237 -20.79 2.03 -11.63
C ILE A 237 -20.08 2.94 -10.62
N TYR A 238 -20.80 3.82 -9.92
CA TYR A 238 -20.22 4.72 -8.92
C TYR A 238 -19.63 3.97 -7.71
N PHE A 239 -20.13 2.77 -7.39
CA PHE A 239 -19.59 1.92 -6.32
C PHE A 239 -18.41 1.04 -6.76
N TYR A 240 -18.03 1.05 -8.04
CA TYR A 240 -16.88 0.25 -8.49
C TYR A 240 -15.58 0.66 -7.79
N LYS A 241 -15.44 1.93 -7.40
CA LYS A 241 -14.32 2.42 -6.59
C LYS A 241 -14.27 1.81 -5.18
N CYS A 242 -15.36 1.24 -4.69
CA CYS A 242 -15.36 0.52 -3.40
C CYS A 242 -14.81 -0.90 -3.53
N ASN A 243 -14.59 -1.39 -4.76
CA ASN A 243 -14.16 -2.76 -5.01
C ASN A 243 -12.62 -2.84 -5.06
N ALA A 244 -12.05 -3.79 -4.32
CA ALA A 244 -10.59 -4.00 -4.30
C ALA A 244 -10.03 -4.35 -5.69
N GLY A 245 -10.76 -5.16 -6.47
CA GLY A 245 -10.38 -5.53 -7.84
C GLY A 245 -10.26 -4.34 -8.78
N TYR A 246 -11.13 -3.33 -8.62
CA TYR A 246 -11.03 -2.07 -9.37
C TYR A 246 -9.69 -1.38 -9.14
N HIS A 247 -9.24 -1.29 -7.89
CA HIS A 247 -7.96 -0.67 -7.56
C HIS A 247 -6.75 -1.49 -8.04
N LEU A 248 -6.79 -2.81 -7.89
CA LEU A 248 -5.73 -3.69 -8.38
C LEU A 248 -5.56 -3.58 -9.89
N VAL A 249 -6.66 -3.56 -10.66
CA VAL A 249 -6.64 -3.35 -12.11
C VAL A 249 -6.11 -1.96 -12.47
N ARG A 250 -6.42 -0.91 -11.67
CA ARG A 250 -5.83 0.43 -11.88
C ARG A 250 -4.32 0.47 -11.65
N VAL A 251 -3.81 -0.25 -10.66
CA VAL A 251 -2.36 -0.37 -10.42
C VAL A 251 -1.70 -1.02 -11.63
N LEU A 252 -2.24 -2.15 -12.11
CA LEU A 252 -1.71 -2.85 -13.28
C LEU A 252 -1.82 -2.02 -14.57
N HIS A 253 -2.91 -1.28 -14.76
CA HIS A 253 -3.05 -0.32 -15.87
C HIS A 253 -1.96 0.76 -15.84
N THR A 254 -1.62 1.27 -14.66
CA THR A 254 -0.53 2.24 -14.49
C THR A 254 0.82 1.59 -14.81
N ALA A 255 1.03 0.35 -14.36
CA ALA A 255 2.24 -0.41 -14.65
C ALA A 255 2.44 -0.65 -16.15
N VAL A 256 1.39 -0.93 -16.92
CA VAL A 256 1.45 -1.03 -18.40
C VAL A 256 2.10 0.23 -18.99
N GLY A 257 1.63 1.42 -18.61
CA GLY A 257 2.19 2.68 -19.11
C GLY A 257 3.65 2.90 -18.71
N LEU A 258 4.08 2.39 -17.55
CA LEU A 258 5.48 2.43 -17.12
C LEU A 258 6.36 1.48 -17.95
N TYR A 259 5.92 0.23 -18.16
CA TYR A 259 6.66 -0.73 -18.98
C TYR A 259 6.79 -0.29 -20.45
N GLU A 260 5.75 0.33 -21.00
CA GLU A 260 5.79 0.91 -22.35
C GLU A 260 6.84 2.03 -22.45
N LYS A 261 6.94 2.91 -21.45
CA LYS A 261 7.99 3.95 -21.39
C LYS A 261 9.40 3.35 -21.30
N MET A 262 9.53 2.22 -20.61
CA MET A 262 10.77 1.45 -20.51
C MET A 262 11.06 0.58 -21.74
N ARG A 263 10.21 0.63 -22.79
CA ARG A 263 10.27 -0.24 -23.99
C ARG A 263 10.21 -1.74 -23.68
N LYS A 264 9.70 -2.12 -22.51
CA LYS A 264 9.45 -3.51 -22.10
C LYS A 264 8.09 -3.97 -22.62
N TYR A 265 7.91 -3.96 -23.95
CA TYR A 265 6.62 -4.21 -24.60
C TYR A 265 6.08 -5.62 -24.34
N GLN A 266 6.95 -6.62 -24.17
CA GLN A 266 6.55 -7.99 -23.85
C GLN A 266 5.82 -8.08 -22.49
N ILE A 267 6.27 -7.33 -21.49
CA ILE A 267 5.61 -7.32 -20.18
C ILE A 267 4.29 -6.53 -20.29
N ALA A 268 4.30 -5.42 -21.03
CA ALA A 268 3.10 -4.63 -21.26
C ALA A 268 1.99 -5.44 -21.96
N THR A 269 2.32 -6.25 -22.98
CA THR A 269 1.34 -7.11 -23.66
C THR A 269 0.79 -8.20 -22.73
N LEU A 270 1.62 -8.82 -21.88
CA LEU A 270 1.16 -9.78 -20.87
C LEU A 270 0.15 -9.14 -19.91
N LEU A 271 0.48 -7.96 -19.37
CA LEU A 271 -0.41 -7.24 -18.46
C LEU A 271 -1.71 -6.80 -19.16
N LEU A 272 -1.65 -6.34 -20.40
CA LEU A 272 -2.83 -5.94 -21.17
C LEU A 272 -3.79 -7.12 -21.37
N ASN A 273 -3.28 -8.32 -21.64
CA ASN A 273 -4.10 -9.52 -21.73
C ASN A 273 -4.78 -9.85 -20.38
N GLU A 274 -4.07 -9.71 -19.25
CA GLU A 274 -4.65 -9.90 -17.92
C GLU A 274 -5.74 -8.85 -17.61
N LEU A 275 -5.51 -7.59 -17.99
CA LEU A 275 -6.50 -6.52 -17.85
C LEU A 275 -7.76 -6.81 -18.68
N LEU A 276 -7.59 -7.28 -19.93
CA LEU A 276 -8.69 -7.67 -20.80
C LEU A 276 -9.44 -8.92 -20.30
N ALA A 277 -8.84 -9.75 -19.46
CA ALA A 277 -9.52 -10.86 -18.80
C ALA A 277 -10.24 -10.45 -17.51
N ALA A 278 -9.95 -9.27 -16.94
CA ALA A 278 -10.54 -8.81 -15.69
C ALA A 278 -11.93 -8.16 -15.91
N PRO A 279 -12.89 -8.36 -14.99
CA PRO A 279 -14.25 -7.81 -15.09
C PRO A 279 -14.35 -6.35 -14.60
N TYR A 280 -13.25 -5.58 -14.69
CA TYR A 280 -13.17 -4.22 -14.14
C TYR A 280 -12.76 -3.23 -15.22
N LEU A 281 -13.13 -1.96 -15.01
CA LEU A 281 -12.80 -0.85 -15.90
C LEU A 281 -13.20 -1.11 -17.35
N GLU A 282 -14.40 -1.63 -17.60
CA GLU A 282 -14.90 -1.92 -18.96
C GLU A 282 -14.73 -0.77 -19.95
N ARG A 283 -14.91 0.48 -19.49
CA ARG A 283 -14.68 1.70 -20.30
C ARG A 283 -13.24 1.89 -20.79
N LYS A 284 -12.27 1.15 -20.25
CA LYS A 284 -10.86 1.18 -20.67
C LYS A 284 -10.52 0.08 -21.68
N ARG A 285 -11.46 -0.83 -21.99
CA ARG A 285 -11.18 -1.98 -22.86
C ARG A 285 -10.77 -1.58 -24.27
N GLY A 286 -11.43 -0.57 -24.87
CA GLY A 286 -11.03 -0.04 -26.18
C GLY A 286 -9.59 0.49 -26.18
N TYR A 287 -9.22 1.28 -25.16
CA TYR A 287 -7.85 1.72 -24.95
C TYR A 287 -6.87 0.54 -24.79
N TRP A 288 -7.20 -0.47 -23.99
CA TRP A 288 -6.32 -1.63 -23.78
C TRP A 288 -6.12 -2.45 -25.05
N TRP A 289 -7.17 -2.67 -25.84
CA TRP A 289 -7.09 -3.32 -27.14
C TRP A 289 -6.19 -2.57 -28.12
N ASP A 290 -6.35 -1.24 -28.22
CA ASP A 290 -5.51 -0.42 -29.10
C ASP A 290 -4.04 -0.44 -28.67
N ARG A 291 -3.77 -0.33 -27.36
CA ARG A 291 -2.41 -0.45 -26.81
C ARG A 291 -1.81 -1.83 -27.05
N LEU A 292 -2.60 -2.90 -26.93
CA LEU A 292 -2.14 -4.27 -27.18
C LEU A 292 -1.73 -4.44 -28.64
N ALA A 293 -2.56 -4.00 -29.59
CA ALA A 293 -2.25 -4.06 -31.01
C ALA A 293 -0.98 -3.23 -31.35
N LEU A 294 -0.86 -2.04 -30.78
CA LEU A 294 0.32 -1.19 -30.97
C LEU A 294 1.60 -1.80 -30.39
N ASN A 295 1.53 -2.41 -29.20
CA ASN A 295 2.68 -3.08 -28.60
C ASN A 295 3.09 -4.33 -29.41
N LEU A 296 2.14 -5.04 -30.01
CA LEU A 296 2.44 -6.13 -30.94
C LEU A 296 3.10 -5.65 -32.24
N GLU A 297 2.73 -4.47 -32.76
CA GLU A 297 3.47 -3.82 -33.85
C GLU A 297 4.92 -3.52 -33.44
N HIS A 298 5.17 -3.01 -32.22
CA HIS A 298 6.53 -2.80 -31.70
C HIS A 298 7.34 -4.09 -31.59
N LEU A 299 6.67 -5.23 -31.32
CA LEU A 299 7.29 -6.56 -31.26
C LEU A 299 7.42 -7.24 -32.63
N LYS A 300 7.04 -6.56 -33.72
CA LYS A 300 7.01 -7.11 -35.09
C LYS A 300 6.08 -8.32 -35.26
N CYS A 301 5.06 -8.44 -34.41
CA CYS A 301 4.05 -9.49 -34.48
C CYS A 301 2.82 -8.97 -35.23
N ALA A 302 2.97 -8.68 -36.52
CA ALA A 302 1.93 -8.02 -37.33
C ALA A 302 0.62 -8.82 -37.39
N ASP A 303 0.71 -10.15 -37.51
CA ASP A 303 -0.46 -11.04 -37.60
C ASP A 303 -1.27 -11.00 -36.29
N GLN A 304 -0.57 -11.12 -35.15
CA GLN A 304 -1.20 -11.01 -33.84
C GLN A 304 -1.81 -9.62 -33.63
N ALA A 305 -1.19 -8.55 -34.15
CA ALA A 305 -1.76 -7.21 -34.08
C ALA A 305 -3.07 -7.09 -34.89
N ARG A 306 -3.15 -7.74 -36.07
CA ARG A 306 -4.39 -7.81 -36.88
C ARG A 306 -5.48 -8.58 -36.14
N ASP A 307 -5.15 -9.76 -35.62
CA ASP A 307 -6.08 -10.59 -34.84
C ASP A 307 -6.59 -9.85 -33.60
N THR A 308 -5.70 -9.13 -32.92
CA THR A 308 -6.02 -8.28 -31.77
C THR A 308 -7.06 -7.22 -32.15
N CYS A 309 -6.87 -6.52 -33.28
CA CYS A 309 -7.85 -5.54 -33.74
C CYS A 309 -9.18 -6.19 -34.10
N ALA A 310 -9.16 -7.33 -34.81
CA ALA A 310 -10.37 -8.05 -35.18
C ALA A 310 -11.17 -8.54 -33.95
N ASN A 311 -10.47 -9.01 -32.91
CA ASN A 311 -11.07 -9.42 -31.64
C ASN A 311 -11.62 -8.22 -30.86
N ALA A 312 -10.92 -7.08 -30.87
CA ALA A 312 -11.39 -5.85 -30.24
C ALA A 312 -12.72 -5.36 -30.84
N LEU A 313 -12.92 -5.50 -32.16
CA LEU A 313 -14.19 -5.14 -32.81
C LEU A 313 -15.35 -6.07 -32.40
N LYS A 314 -15.07 -7.27 -31.90
CA LYS A 314 -16.09 -8.20 -31.38
C LYS A 314 -16.42 -7.96 -29.91
N ASP A 315 -15.60 -7.18 -29.19
CA ASP A 315 -15.79 -6.91 -27.77
C ASP A 315 -16.92 -5.87 -27.55
N PRO A 316 -18.00 -6.21 -26.82
CA PRO A 316 -19.16 -5.34 -26.63
C PRO A 316 -18.87 -4.11 -25.76
N HIS A 317 -17.78 -4.12 -24.98
CA HIS A 317 -17.42 -3.02 -24.09
C HIS A 317 -16.50 -1.98 -24.74
N VAL A 318 -16.12 -2.18 -26.00
CA VAL A 318 -15.34 -1.22 -26.78
C VAL A 318 -16.24 -0.08 -27.26
N LEU A 319 -15.95 1.13 -26.79
CA LEU A 319 -16.72 2.33 -27.11
C LEU A 319 -16.59 2.72 -28.59
N ALA A 320 -17.59 3.42 -29.13
CA ALA A 320 -17.64 3.79 -30.54
C ALA A 320 -16.40 4.56 -31.02
N ALA A 321 -15.85 5.47 -30.21
CA ALA A 321 -14.65 6.22 -30.56
C ALA A 321 -13.41 5.31 -30.69
N ASP A 322 -13.23 4.38 -29.73
CA ASP A 322 -12.13 3.41 -29.76
C ASP A 322 -12.29 2.42 -30.93
N ARG A 323 -13.53 2.04 -31.25
CA ARG A 323 -13.87 1.15 -32.38
C ARG A 323 -13.39 1.74 -33.71
N ILE A 324 -13.64 3.02 -33.96
CA ILE A 324 -13.17 3.71 -35.17
C ILE A 324 -11.63 3.71 -35.24
N ALA A 325 -10.94 3.92 -34.12
CA ALA A 325 -9.48 3.88 -34.08
C ALA A 325 -8.94 2.47 -34.40
N LEU A 326 -9.58 1.43 -33.86
CA LEU A 326 -9.25 0.03 -34.11
C LEU A 326 -9.53 -0.39 -35.56
N GLU A 327 -10.64 0.02 -36.16
CA GLU A 327 -10.95 -0.22 -37.58
C GLU A 327 -9.89 0.40 -38.49
N ARG A 328 -9.53 1.66 -38.24
CA ARG A 328 -8.45 2.35 -38.98
C ARG A 328 -7.11 1.63 -38.85
N ARG A 329 -6.79 1.12 -37.66
CA ARG A 329 -5.58 0.31 -37.43
C ARG A 329 -5.63 -1.01 -38.20
N LEU A 330 -6.74 -1.73 -38.14
CA LEU A 330 -6.93 -2.99 -38.85
C LEU A 330 -6.76 -2.82 -40.36
N HIS A 331 -7.42 -1.83 -40.96
CA HIS A 331 -7.31 -1.53 -42.39
C HIS A 331 -5.86 -1.21 -42.79
N ARG A 332 -5.14 -0.42 -41.97
CA ARG A 332 -3.72 -0.11 -42.21
C ARG A 332 -2.85 -1.38 -42.20
N LEU A 333 -3.09 -2.28 -41.25
CA LEU A 333 -2.32 -3.51 -41.12
C LEU A 333 -2.60 -4.49 -42.26
N GLN A 334 -3.87 -4.63 -42.67
CA GLN A 334 -4.27 -5.46 -43.82
C GLN A 334 -3.66 -4.95 -45.13
N ARG A 335 -3.61 -3.63 -45.32
CA ARG A 335 -2.95 -3.05 -46.49
C ARG A 335 -1.46 -3.37 -46.53
N ARG A 336 -0.75 -3.26 -45.40
CA ARG A 336 0.67 -3.64 -45.32
C ARG A 336 0.91 -5.10 -45.66
N GLU A 337 0.08 -6.00 -45.15
CA GLU A 337 0.14 -7.44 -45.47
C GLU A 337 -0.04 -7.69 -46.97
N TYR A 338 -1.04 -7.06 -47.58
CA TYR A 338 -1.27 -7.16 -49.03
C TYR A 338 -0.05 -6.69 -49.84
N ASP A 339 0.52 -5.54 -49.47
CA ASP A 339 1.70 -4.99 -50.14
C ASP A 339 2.91 -5.92 -49.97
N GLU A 340 3.19 -6.40 -48.75
CA GLU A 340 4.28 -7.35 -48.46
C GLU A 340 4.13 -8.66 -49.26
N GLN A 341 2.91 -9.18 -49.36
CA GLN A 341 2.63 -10.41 -50.10
C GLN A 341 2.78 -10.23 -51.61
N LYS A 342 2.36 -9.08 -52.14
CA LYS A 342 2.57 -8.71 -53.54
C LYS A 342 4.06 -8.67 -53.90
N TYR A 343 4.88 -7.95 -53.12
CA TYR A 343 6.33 -7.90 -53.32
C TYR A 343 6.98 -9.28 -53.25
N ARG A 344 6.52 -10.14 -52.34
CA ARG A 344 7.03 -11.51 -52.21
C ARG A 344 6.76 -12.34 -53.46
N VAL A 345 5.57 -12.24 -54.05
CA VAL A 345 5.23 -12.95 -55.28
C VAL A 345 6.02 -12.40 -56.47
N GLU A 346 6.12 -11.08 -56.62
CA GLU A 346 6.90 -10.45 -57.69
C GLU A 346 8.38 -10.85 -57.61
N SER A 347 8.97 -10.88 -56.41
CA SER A 347 10.37 -11.34 -56.21
C SER A 347 10.62 -12.82 -56.53
N LEU A 348 9.58 -13.65 -56.55
CA LEU A 348 9.67 -15.05 -56.94
C LEU A 348 9.51 -15.26 -58.45
N ILE A 349 8.99 -14.26 -59.17
CA ILE A 349 8.82 -14.27 -60.62
C ILE A 349 10.09 -13.74 -61.32
N ASP A 350 10.87 -12.88 -60.66
CA ASP A 350 12.11 -12.29 -61.18
C ASP A 350 13.38 -13.14 -60.94
N CYS A 351 13.26 -14.34 -60.37
CA CYS A 351 14.31 -15.37 -60.24
C CYS A 351 13.99 -16.56 -61.14
#